data_AF-A0A6I3X677-F1
#
_entry.id   AF-A0A6I3X677-F1
#
_cell.length_a   1.000
_cell.length_b   1.000
_cell.length_c   1.000
_cell.angle_alpha   90.00
_cell.angle_beta   90.00
_cell.angle_gamma   90.00
#
_symmetry.space_group_name_H-M   'P 1'
#
loop_
_entity.id
_entity.type
_entity.pdbx_description
1 polymer ?
#
loop_
_entity_poly.entity_id
_entity_poly.type
_entity_poly.pdbx_seq_one_letter_code
_entity_poly.pdbx_strand_id
1 'polypeptide(L)'
;MKRYLQTLFLFTLFNAFANAQAPLPAAVNTDPAKARVVLPEPANPALPSLILIGDSTVRNGHDDGQGKGPAGQWGWGNPIANYFDAAKINVVNRAVGGLSSRTYVTSGHWQRTLALVKKDDVVLMQFGHNDASPVNDTSRARGTIRGTGDEVEEIDNLLTKQRETVHSYGWYLGQYIAQVRAKGATPVVVSPIPRKRWNDDGKVRRNADDYAGWAKEVARRENAGFIDLNELAARRYDEIGRDAVMKLFPLVTPDESVHTNRAGADLNAQIVVGGIKALGLRQLVAALNERGRAIPTNEDERPVVDANAVKAEQAANAALPTLHLVGDSTVKSGGASGHTGWGERIAPYFDAGKANVVNHAIGGRSTRTFYNEGRWQKVLDALKAGDVVLIQFGHNDGGRIGDPAGKGRASGPGTGPETVEDQKPDGTVEQVHTFGWYMARFVQDAKAKGATVVLLSPIPHRDAWEDRRDFENFASWDREVAQRHGARFADLTMVITEGYRRAGAKVVDTYFSDARTHTNEAGAEFNARSVVAAVKGLPGGVVDQWLSGKGRQVPAAAPAVKE
;
A
#
# COMPACT_ATOMS: atom_id res chain seq x y z
N MET A 1 29.29 -13.28 85.27
CA MET A 1 27.82 -13.14 85.20
C MET A 1 27.48 -12.22 84.02
N LYS A 2 26.85 -12.77 82.97
CA LYS A 2 26.05 -12.11 81.89
C LYS A 2 26.68 -10.86 81.23
N ARG A 3 27.00 -10.79 79.93
CA ARG A 3 26.39 -11.36 78.71
C ARG A 3 27.42 -11.30 77.57
N TYR A 4 27.36 -12.29 76.66
CA TYR A 4 28.18 -12.41 75.46
C TYR A 4 27.93 -11.24 74.47
N LEU A 5 29.01 -10.60 74.03
CA LEU A 5 29.09 -9.84 72.77
C LEU A 5 29.33 -10.85 71.64
N GLN A 6 28.47 -10.87 70.63
CA GLN A 6 28.71 -11.60 69.39
C GLN A 6 29.02 -10.63 68.24
N THR A 7 30.17 -10.93 67.68
CA THR A 7 30.86 -10.52 66.46
C THR A 7 29.99 -10.16 65.26
N LEU A 8 30.35 -9.05 64.64
CA LEU A 8 29.97 -8.57 63.31
C LEU A 8 30.31 -9.61 62.23
N PHE A 9 29.35 -10.00 61.38
CA PHE A 9 29.64 -10.49 60.04
C PHE A 9 28.68 -9.85 59.04
N LEU A 10 29.28 -9.31 57.99
CA LEU A 10 28.69 -8.52 56.93
C LEU A 10 27.87 -9.45 56.00
N PHE A 11 26.57 -9.20 55.87
CA PHE A 11 25.75 -9.73 54.78
C PHE A 11 25.19 -8.55 53.98
N THR A 12 25.71 -8.36 52.77
CA THR A 12 25.16 -7.47 51.76
C THR A 12 23.96 -8.13 51.10
N LEU A 13 22.75 -7.71 51.48
CA LEU A 13 21.51 -7.96 50.74
C LEU A 13 21.18 -6.71 49.92
N PHE A 14 21.31 -6.84 48.59
CA PHE A 14 20.75 -5.90 47.62
C PHE A 14 19.23 -5.98 47.71
N ASN A 15 18.59 -4.96 48.30
CA ASN A 15 17.15 -4.77 48.15
C ASN A 15 16.86 -4.19 46.77
N ALA A 16 16.09 -4.94 45.98
CA ALA A 16 15.51 -4.47 44.74
C ALA A 16 14.50 -3.35 45.04
N PHE A 17 14.82 -2.13 44.63
CA PHE A 17 13.82 -1.07 44.51
C PHE A 17 12.99 -1.35 43.25
N ALA A 18 11.78 -1.87 43.45
CA ALA A 18 10.73 -1.79 42.46
C ALA A 18 10.41 -0.29 42.25
N ASN A 19 10.80 0.25 41.09
CA ASN A 19 10.35 1.56 40.63
C ASN A 19 8.84 1.48 40.37
N ALA A 20 8.04 1.92 41.35
CA ALA A 20 6.63 2.21 41.14
C ALA A 20 6.51 3.34 40.10
N GLN A 21 5.86 3.04 38.98
CA GLN A 21 5.43 4.04 38.00
C GLN A 21 4.61 5.13 38.70
N ALA A 22 5.03 6.39 38.53
CA ALA A 22 4.26 7.53 39.03
C ALA A 22 2.85 7.54 38.40
N PRO A 23 1.79 7.81 39.18
CA PRO A 23 0.44 7.91 38.64
C PRO A 23 0.35 9.12 37.71
N LEU A 24 -0.18 8.90 36.50
CA LEU A 24 -0.44 9.95 35.52
C LEU A 24 -1.56 10.89 36.04
N PRO A 25 -1.50 12.20 35.72
CA PRO A 25 -2.43 13.20 36.24
C PRO A 25 -3.88 12.98 35.78
N ALA A 26 -4.83 13.48 36.59
CA ALA A 26 -6.26 13.25 36.52
C ALA A 26 -6.97 13.79 35.26
N ALA A 27 -8.16 13.23 35.01
CA ALA A 27 -8.97 13.22 33.79
C ALA A 27 -9.20 14.59 33.10
N VAL A 28 -9.15 14.56 31.76
CA VAL A 28 -9.45 15.71 30.89
C VAL A 28 -10.90 15.61 30.39
N ASN A 29 -11.63 16.70 30.58
CA ASN A 29 -12.97 17.00 30.04
C ASN A 29 -13.10 16.58 28.55
N THR A 30 -14.25 16.04 28.13
CA THR A 30 -14.49 15.53 26.76
C THR A 30 -15.18 16.55 25.83
N ASP A 31 -15.30 17.81 26.23
CA ASP A 31 -15.71 18.91 25.36
C ASP A 31 -14.55 19.31 24.42
N PRO A 32 -14.63 19.07 23.10
CA PRO A 32 -13.57 19.42 22.15
C PRO A 32 -13.27 20.93 22.09
N ALA A 33 -14.15 21.80 22.61
CA ALA A 33 -13.91 23.24 22.70
C ALA A 33 -13.16 23.67 23.98
N LYS A 34 -13.07 22.81 25.01
CA LYS A 34 -12.53 23.19 26.34
C LYS A 34 -11.48 22.22 26.91
N ALA A 35 -11.30 21.06 26.31
CA ALA A 35 -10.32 20.07 26.70
C ALA A 35 -8.91 20.43 26.21
N ARG A 36 -8.05 21.00 27.06
CA ARG A 36 -6.60 20.97 26.81
C ARG A 36 -6.10 19.55 27.07
N VAL A 37 -6.35 18.64 26.13
CA VAL A 37 -5.83 17.27 26.19
C VAL A 37 -4.31 17.34 26.14
N VAL A 38 -3.66 17.01 27.25
CA VAL A 38 -2.20 16.81 27.29
C VAL A 38 -1.93 15.47 26.63
N LEU A 39 -1.41 15.55 25.41
CA LEU A 39 -1.06 14.39 24.60
C LEU A 39 0.43 14.06 24.79
N PRO A 40 0.82 12.78 24.77
CA PRO A 40 2.21 12.38 24.96
C PRO A 40 3.12 12.97 23.88
N GLU A 41 4.38 13.13 24.25
CA GLU A 41 5.50 13.47 23.39
C GLU A 41 6.52 12.32 23.42
N PRO A 42 7.49 12.25 22.48
CA PRO A 42 8.56 11.25 22.53
C PRO A 42 9.31 11.30 23.87
N ALA A 43 9.36 10.18 24.59
CA ALA A 43 10.03 10.09 25.88
C ALA A 43 11.55 10.17 25.74
N ASN A 44 12.10 9.64 24.64
CA ASN A 44 13.50 9.75 24.29
C ASN A 44 13.64 10.28 22.85
N PRO A 45 14.08 11.54 22.65
CA PRO A 45 14.17 12.15 21.32
C PRO A 45 15.21 11.48 20.41
N ALA A 46 16.16 10.71 20.97
CA ALA A 46 17.15 9.97 20.19
C ALA A 46 16.59 8.68 19.56
N LEU A 47 15.44 8.18 20.02
CA LEU A 47 14.80 6.99 19.47
C LEU A 47 13.83 7.36 18.33
N PRO A 48 13.63 6.47 17.33
CA PRO A 48 12.51 6.61 16.40
C PRO A 48 11.17 6.57 17.14
N SER A 49 10.13 7.12 16.52
CA SER A 49 8.78 7.15 17.08
C SER A 49 7.77 6.43 16.18
N LEU A 50 6.92 5.64 16.81
CA LEU A 50 5.60 5.25 16.30
C LEU A 50 4.59 6.31 16.78
N ILE A 51 4.15 7.18 15.89
CA ILE A 51 3.18 8.25 16.18
C ILE A 51 1.80 7.81 15.67
N LEU A 52 0.78 7.91 16.51
CA LEU A 52 -0.59 7.57 16.15
C LEU A 52 -1.45 8.84 16.09
N ILE A 53 -2.16 9.06 15.00
CA ILE A 53 -3.17 10.11 14.86
C ILE A 53 -4.52 9.49 14.53
N GLY A 54 -5.60 10.09 15.03
CA GLY A 54 -6.93 9.56 14.80
C GLY A 54 -7.98 10.03 15.80
N ASP A 55 -9.07 9.28 15.86
CA ASP A 55 -10.28 9.59 16.61
C ASP A 55 -10.39 8.86 17.96
N SER A 56 -11.61 8.78 18.51
CA SER A 56 -11.91 8.12 19.79
C SER A 56 -11.64 6.62 19.81
N THR A 57 -11.58 5.97 18.65
CA THR A 57 -11.27 4.54 18.53
C THR A 57 -9.76 4.29 18.47
N VAL A 58 -8.94 5.35 18.42
CA VAL A 58 -7.46 5.29 18.45
C VAL A 58 -6.90 5.88 19.75
N ARG A 59 -7.53 6.94 20.28
CA ARG A 59 -7.04 7.75 21.41
C ARG A 59 -6.52 6.94 22.60
N ASN A 60 -5.66 7.59 23.39
CA ASN A 60 -5.37 7.11 24.72
C ASN A 60 -6.65 7.05 25.55
N GLY A 61 -6.87 5.89 26.15
CA GLY A 61 -7.93 5.69 27.13
C GLY A 61 -7.44 6.07 28.52
N HIS A 62 -8.27 6.82 29.22
CA HIS A 62 -8.52 6.64 30.64
C HIS A 62 -10.04 6.48 30.75
N ASP A 63 -10.48 5.76 31.77
CA ASP A 63 -11.85 5.82 32.25
C ASP A 63 -12.38 7.25 32.09
N ASP A 64 -13.44 7.45 31.31
CA ASP A 64 -13.94 8.75 30.84
C ASP A 64 -14.65 9.54 31.96
N GLY A 65 -14.15 9.39 33.19
CA GLY A 65 -14.77 9.87 34.41
C GLY A 65 -15.94 9.02 34.89
N GLN A 66 -16.23 7.87 34.26
CA GLN A 66 -17.38 7.04 34.62
C GLN A 66 -17.08 5.97 35.69
N GLY A 67 -15.83 5.80 36.14
CA GLY A 67 -15.46 4.82 37.18
C GLY A 67 -15.48 3.36 36.69
N LYS A 68 -15.40 3.12 35.38
CA LYS A 68 -15.65 1.82 34.73
C LYS A 68 -14.38 1.03 34.36
N GLY A 69 -13.19 1.58 34.58
CA GLY A 69 -11.93 0.84 34.37
C GLY A 69 -11.84 0.17 32.98
N PRO A 70 -11.44 -1.13 32.88
CA PRO A 70 -11.34 -1.84 31.60
C PRO A 70 -12.65 -1.94 30.79
N ALA A 71 -13.81 -1.75 31.43
CA ALA A 71 -15.12 -1.80 30.78
C ALA A 71 -15.55 -0.46 30.14
N GLY A 72 -14.80 0.63 30.37
CA GLY A 72 -14.99 1.93 29.72
C GLY A 72 -14.62 1.93 28.24
N GLN A 73 -14.60 3.10 27.60
CA GLN A 73 -14.21 3.24 26.19
C GLN A 73 -12.69 3.32 26.01
N TRP A 74 -12.13 2.48 25.15
CA TRP A 74 -10.71 2.42 24.85
C TRP A 74 -10.47 2.45 23.35
N GLY A 75 -9.51 3.27 22.92
CA GLY A 75 -8.98 3.24 21.57
C GLY A 75 -7.81 2.25 21.45
N TRP A 76 -7.66 1.60 20.30
CA TRP A 76 -6.63 0.59 20.06
C TRP A 76 -5.20 1.14 20.15
N GLY A 77 -5.02 2.44 19.92
CA GLY A 77 -3.72 3.09 20.04
C GLY A 77 -3.22 3.19 21.47
N ASN A 78 -4.06 2.93 22.49
CA ASN A 78 -3.62 2.86 23.87
C ASN A 78 -2.86 1.55 24.18
N PRO A 79 -3.47 0.35 23.99
CA PRO A 79 -2.78 -0.89 24.30
C PRO A 79 -1.67 -1.26 23.33
N ILE A 80 -1.58 -0.63 22.16
CA ILE A 80 -0.54 -0.96 21.17
C ILE A 80 0.88 -0.78 21.73
N ALA A 81 1.08 0.14 22.67
CA ALA A 81 2.37 0.36 23.33
C ALA A 81 2.91 -0.90 24.03
N ASN A 82 2.02 -1.80 24.47
CA ASN A 82 2.40 -3.04 25.17
C ASN A 82 3.08 -4.08 24.27
N TYR A 83 3.13 -3.87 22.95
CA TYR A 83 3.77 -4.77 21.99
C TYR A 83 5.18 -4.30 21.59
N PHE A 84 5.64 -3.15 22.09
CA PHE A 84 6.93 -2.56 21.77
C PHE A 84 7.87 -2.53 22.97
N ASP A 85 9.17 -2.55 22.68
CA ASP A 85 10.25 -2.33 23.63
C ASP A 85 10.54 -0.82 23.73
N ALA A 86 10.19 -0.21 24.86
CA ALA A 86 10.34 1.21 25.11
C ALA A 86 11.81 1.69 25.08
N ALA A 87 12.79 0.78 25.19
CA ALA A 87 14.20 1.12 25.03
C ALA A 87 14.60 1.32 23.55
N LYS A 88 13.77 0.87 22.60
CA LYS A 88 14.06 0.89 21.17
C LYS A 88 13.20 1.87 20.38
N ILE A 89 12.01 2.20 20.88
CA ILE A 89 11.08 3.06 20.17
C ILE A 89 10.18 3.85 21.12
N ASN A 90 9.84 5.08 20.74
CA ASN A 90 8.74 5.82 21.37
C ASN A 90 7.40 5.40 20.77
N VAL A 91 6.40 5.11 21.60
CA VAL A 91 5.00 4.98 21.12
C VAL A 91 4.22 6.20 21.58
N VAL A 92 3.88 7.08 20.63
CA VAL A 92 3.32 8.42 20.89
C VAL A 92 1.93 8.52 20.29
N ASN A 93 0.92 8.20 21.10
CA ASN A 93 -0.46 8.28 20.66
C ASN A 93 -1.02 9.71 20.83
N ARG A 94 -1.16 10.40 19.70
CA ARG A 94 -1.67 11.77 19.57
C ARG A 94 -3.15 11.84 19.17
N ALA A 95 -3.82 10.71 19.02
CA ALA A 95 -5.23 10.68 18.64
C ALA A 95 -6.14 11.30 19.70
N VAL A 96 -7.20 11.98 19.25
CA VAL A 96 -8.11 12.76 20.09
C VAL A 96 -9.55 12.33 19.83
N GLY A 97 -10.27 12.05 20.92
CA GLY A 97 -11.68 11.69 20.84
C GLY A 97 -12.53 12.77 20.20
N GLY A 98 -13.48 12.37 19.36
CA GLY A 98 -14.46 13.27 18.75
C GLY A 98 -13.98 14.04 17.52
N LEU A 99 -12.68 14.03 17.21
CA LEU A 99 -12.12 14.70 16.02
C LEU A 99 -12.23 13.84 14.76
N SER A 100 -12.41 14.52 13.64
CA SER A 100 -12.33 14.03 12.26
C SER A 100 -10.97 14.39 11.64
N SER A 101 -10.68 13.92 10.43
CA SER A 101 -9.47 14.32 9.70
C SER A 101 -9.42 15.86 9.54
N ARG A 102 -10.53 16.48 9.14
CA ARG A 102 -10.68 17.95 9.11
C ARG A 102 -10.41 18.61 10.45
N THR A 103 -11.17 18.24 11.48
CA THR A 103 -11.13 18.96 12.76
C THR A 103 -9.82 18.74 13.51
N TYR A 104 -9.09 17.65 13.23
CA TYR A 104 -7.72 17.46 13.73
C TYR A 104 -6.73 18.49 13.13
N VAL A 105 -6.96 18.95 11.90
CA VAL A 105 -6.21 20.08 11.30
C VAL A 105 -6.67 21.41 11.89
N THR A 106 -7.97 21.70 11.84
CA THR A 106 -8.47 23.06 12.16
C THR A 106 -8.36 23.43 13.63
N SER A 107 -8.26 22.45 14.53
CA SER A 107 -7.93 22.65 15.96
C SER A 107 -6.42 22.70 16.27
N GLY A 108 -5.57 22.65 15.23
CA GLY A 108 -4.11 22.73 15.36
C GLY A 108 -3.42 21.47 15.90
N HIS A 109 -4.15 20.37 16.11
CA HIS A 109 -3.57 19.12 16.62
C HIS A 109 -2.58 18.50 15.63
N TRP A 110 -2.86 18.65 14.33
CA TRP A 110 -1.96 18.20 13.29
C TRP A 110 -0.63 18.96 13.32
N GLN A 111 -0.63 20.29 13.34
CA GLN A 111 0.59 21.10 13.34
C GLN A 111 1.46 20.80 14.56
N ARG A 112 0.83 20.66 15.75
CA ARG A 112 1.54 20.24 16.97
C ARG A 112 2.13 18.83 16.86
N THR A 113 1.47 17.92 16.15
CA THR A 113 1.97 16.55 15.95
C THR A 113 3.09 16.52 14.90
N LEU A 114 2.91 17.20 13.78
CA LEU A 114 3.89 17.30 12.69
C LEU A 114 5.22 17.91 13.15
N ALA A 115 5.19 18.81 14.14
CA ALA A 115 6.38 19.34 14.77
C ALA A 115 7.24 18.27 15.48
N LEU A 116 6.64 17.17 15.93
CA LEU A 116 7.32 16.03 16.56
C LEU A 116 7.88 15.02 15.55
N VAL A 117 7.34 15.00 14.33
CA VAL A 117 7.70 14.02 13.30
C VAL A 117 9.10 14.33 12.78
N LYS A 118 9.98 13.34 12.83
CA LYS A 118 11.34 13.39 12.26
C LYS A 118 11.58 12.23 11.30
N LYS A 119 12.70 12.31 10.59
CA LYS A 119 13.17 11.26 9.68
C LYS A 119 13.16 9.89 10.37
N ASP A 120 12.71 8.88 9.65
CA ASP A 120 12.60 7.47 10.06
C ASP A 120 11.50 7.13 11.10
N ASP A 121 10.75 8.12 11.58
CA ASP A 121 9.51 7.88 12.33
C ASP A 121 8.45 7.20 11.44
N VAL A 122 7.46 6.55 12.07
CA VAL A 122 6.26 6.02 11.40
C VAL A 122 5.03 6.70 11.96
N VAL A 123 4.15 7.19 11.09
CA VAL A 123 2.87 7.81 11.47
C VAL A 123 1.73 6.91 11.01
N LEU A 124 1.01 6.28 11.96
CA LEU A 124 -0.24 5.58 11.68
C LEU A 124 -1.41 6.56 11.80
N MET A 125 -2.26 6.63 10.78
CA MET A 125 -3.42 7.54 10.76
C MET A 125 -4.72 6.78 10.53
N GLN A 126 -5.69 6.96 11.43
CA GLN A 126 -7.03 6.39 11.29
C GLN A 126 -8.11 7.43 11.60
N PHE A 127 -8.90 7.77 10.58
CA PHE A 127 -10.06 8.67 10.67
C PHE A 127 -11.23 8.06 9.90
N GLY A 128 -12.43 8.66 10.03
CA GLY A 128 -13.63 8.25 9.30
C GLY A 128 -14.91 8.28 10.14
N HIS A 129 -14.85 7.88 11.42
CA HIS A 129 -16.07 7.80 12.25
C HIS A 129 -16.75 9.14 12.45
N ASN A 130 -15.95 10.19 12.63
CA ASN A 130 -16.42 11.53 12.90
C ASN A 130 -16.57 12.35 11.62
N ASP A 131 -15.76 12.04 10.60
CA ASP A 131 -15.85 12.59 9.24
C ASP A 131 -17.23 12.35 8.61
N ALA A 132 -17.89 11.25 8.96
CA ALA A 132 -19.25 10.90 8.53
C ALA A 132 -20.37 11.81 9.08
N SER A 133 -20.04 12.79 9.95
CA SER A 133 -21.02 13.76 10.47
C SER A 133 -21.40 14.78 9.39
N PRO A 134 -22.47 15.58 9.57
CA PRO A 134 -22.75 16.71 8.69
C PRO A 134 -21.53 17.64 8.56
N VAL A 135 -21.30 18.16 7.36
CA VAL A 135 -20.22 19.11 7.05
C VAL A 135 -20.34 20.36 7.92
N ASN A 136 -21.56 20.85 8.13
CA ASN A 136 -21.83 22.01 8.96
C ASN A 136 -23.04 21.76 9.86
N ASP A 137 -22.87 21.95 11.17
CA ASP A 137 -23.93 21.82 12.17
C ASP A 137 -23.61 22.69 13.40
N THR A 138 -24.59 22.89 14.28
CA THR A 138 -24.44 23.74 15.48
C THR A 138 -23.83 23.01 16.69
N SER A 139 -23.52 21.73 16.57
CA SER A 139 -23.14 20.87 17.70
C SER A 139 -21.66 20.54 17.74
N ARG A 140 -21.10 20.11 16.60
CA ARG A 140 -19.76 19.54 16.46
C ARG A 140 -19.06 19.99 15.17
N ALA A 141 -19.81 20.32 14.11
CA ALA A 141 -19.30 20.86 12.84
C ALA A 141 -18.03 20.16 12.30
N ARG A 142 -18.05 18.82 12.29
CA ARG A 142 -16.84 18.00 12.10
C ARG A 142 -16.82 17.17 10.83
N GLY A 143 -17.89 17.17 10.04
CA GLY A 143 -17.96 16.39 8.81
C GLY A 143 -16.94 16.83 7.76
N THR A 144 -16.59 15.91 6.87
CA THR A 144 -15.85 16.21 5.63
C THR A 144 -16.78 16.06 4.44
N ILE A 145 -16.38 16.59 3.28
CA ILE A 145 -17.02 16.18 2.03
C ILE A 145 -16.71 14.69 1.83
N ARG A 146 -17.71 13.92 1.41
CA ARG A 146 -17.61 12.48 1.18
C ARG A 146 -16.80 12.20 -0.08
N GLY A 147 -16.00 11.14 -0.08
CA GLY A 147 -15.18 10.73 -1.22
C GLY A 147 -13.70 11.12 -1.12
N THR A 148 -13.01 10.89 -2.23
CA THR A 148 -11.55 10.99 -2.36
C THR A 148 -11.10 12.07 -3.34
N GLY A 149 -12.04 12.75 -4.00
CA GLY A 149 -11.78 13.77 -5.01
C GLY A 149 -11.26 15.09 -4.45
N ASP A 150 -11.20 16.10 -5.29
CA ASP A 150 -10.70 17.45 -4.95
C ASP A 150 -11.84 18.42 -4.58
N GLU A 151 -12.99 17.89 -4.18
CA GLU A 151 -14.16 18.71 -3.83
C GLU A 151 -13.85 19.66 -2.67
N VAL A 152 -14.41 20.86 -2.78
CA VAL A 152 -14.25 21.96 -1.81
C VAL A 152 -15.58 22.66 -1.57
N GLU A 153 -15.85 23.02 -0.32
CA GLU A 153 -17.03 23.77 0.09
C GLU A 153 -16.62 24.88 1.06
N GLU A 154 -17.09 26.10 0.79
CA GLU A 154 -16.93 27.24 1.69
C GLU A 154 -18.13 27.32 2.62
N ILE A 155 -17.90 27.26 3.94
CA ILE A 155 -18.99 27.32 4.93
C ILE A 155 -18.80 28.49 5.90
N ASP A 156 -19.92 29.08 6.33
CA ASP A 156 -19.96 29.82 7.59
C ASP A 156 -20.21 28.79 8.71
N ASN A 157 -19.16 28.43 9.44
CA ASN A 157 -19.22 27.36 10.43
C ASN A 157 -20.23 27.69 11.53
N LEU A 158 -21.30 26.90 11.64
CA LEU A 158 -22.41 27.19 12.53
C LEU A 158 -22.03 27.10 14.01
N LEU A 159 -20.96 26.36 14.34
CA LEU A 159 -20.42 26.24 15.69
C LEU A 159 -19.45 27.37 16.03
N THR A 160 -18.45 27.62 15.20
CA THR A 160 -17.37 28.60 15.48
C THR A 160 -17.69 30.03 15.04
N LYS A 161 -18.71 30.19 14.18
CA LYS A 161 -19.08 31.44 13.52
C LYS A 161 -17.99 32.02 12.61
N GLN A 162 -17.01 31.21 12.22
CA GLN A 162 -15.93 31.60 11.33
C GLN A 162 -16.18 31.05 9.92
N ARG A 163 -15.69 31.78 8.90
CA ARG A 163 -15.63 31.25 7.54
C ARG A 163 -14.56 30.16 7.48
N GLU A 164 -14.87 29.03 6.85
CA GLU A 164 -13.99 27.87 6.75
C GLU A 164 -14.12 27.18 5.39
N THR A 165 -12.98 26.83 4.79
CA THR A 165 -12.89 25.98 3.61
C THR A 165 -12.85 24.51 4.03
N VAL A 166 -13.77 23.70 3.51
CA VAL A 166 -13.89 22.26 3.79
C VAL A 166 -13.54 21.46 2.55
N HIS A 167 -12.69 20.45 2.71
CA HIS A 167 -12.31 19.54 1.64
C HIS A 167 -12.91 18.12 1.80
N SER A 168 -12.72 17.29 0.78
CA SER A 168 -13.01 15.85 0.83
C SER A 168 -12.17 15.12 1.89
N TYR A 169 -12.67 13.97 2.34
CA TYR A 169 -11.94 13.07 3.24
C TYR A 169 -10.57 12.68 2.66
N GLY A 170 -10.54 12.33 1.36
CA GLY A 170 -9.29 11.92 0.73
C GLY A 170 -8.26 13.04 0.59
N TRP A 171 -8.70 14.29 0.44
CA TRP A 171 -7.81 15.45 0.43
C TRP A 171 -7.05 15.60 1.76
N TYR A 172 -7.75 15.50 2.90
CA TYR A 172 -7.10 15.62 4.22
C TYR A 172 -6.11 14.47 4.49
N LEU A 173 -6.46 13.23 4.11
CA LEU A 173 -5.52 12.11 4.21
C LEU A 173 -4.28 12.31 3.32
N GLY A 174 -4.48 12.77 2.08
CA GLY A 174 -3.40 13.10 1.15
C GLY A 174 -2.44 14.16 1.72
N GLN A 175 -2.98 15.21 2.37
CA GLN A 175 -2.18 16.21 3.05
C GLN A 175 -1.30 15.62 4.16
N TYR A 176 -1.85 14.74 5.02
CA TYR A 176 -1.06 14.07 6.04
C TYR A 176 0.08 13.25 5.44
N ILE A 177 -0.22 12.43 4.43
CA ILE A 177 0.75 11.59 3.76
C ILE A 177 1.90 12.43 3.18
N ALA A 178 1.58 13.50 2.45
CA ALA A 178 2.56 14.38 1.85
C ALA A 178 3.46 15.05 2.90
N GLN A 179 2.88 15.55 3.99
CA GLN A 179 3.62 16.26 5.03
C GLN A 179 4.47 15.33 5.91
N VAL A 180 4.01 14.12 6.18
CA VAL A 180 4.82 13.07 6.85
C VAL A 180 6.03 12.72 5.98
N ARG A 181 5.85 12.54 4.67
CA ARG A 181 6.96 12.28 3.74
C ARG A 181 7.95 13.43 3.66
N ALA A 182 7.46 14.67 3.66
CA ALA A 182 8.33 15.86 3.67
C ALA A 182 9.24 15.92 4.92
N LYS A 183 8.86 15.26 6.02
CA LYS A 183 9.69 15.09 7.22
C LYS A 183 10.64 13.88 7.14
N GLY A 184 10.64 13.11 6.05
CA GLY A 184 11.40 11.88 5.91
C GLY A 184 10.83 10.71 6.72
N ALA A 185 9.59 10.80 7.19
CA ALA A 185 8.90 9.76 7.94
C ALA A 185 8.01 8.89 7.03
N THR A 186 7.56 7.75 7.53
CA THR A 186 6.71 6.80 6.80
C THR A 186 5.24 6.96 7.18
N PRO A 187 4.36 7.40 6.27
CA PRO A 187 2.93 7.44 6.52
C PRO A 187 2.28 6.07 6.27
N VAL A 188 1.37 5.68 7.16
CA VAL A 188 0.56 4.48 7.01
C VAL A 188 -0.89 4.82 7.36
N VAL A 189 -1.78 4.61 6.40
CA VAL A 189 -3.22 4.75 6.59
C VAL A 189 -3.76 3.45 7.19
N VAL A 190 -4.60 3.57 8.21
CA VAL A 190 -5.32 2.46 8.82
C VAL A 190 -6.82 2.72 8.63
N SER A 191 -7.56 1.78 8.05
CA SER A 191 -9.01 1.96 7.88
C SER A 191 -9.73 1.95 9.25
N PRO A 192 -10.85 2.70 9.41
CA PRO A 192 -11.58 2.72 10.67
C PRO A 192 -12.10 1.33 11.06
N ILE A 193 -12.09 1.00 12.35
CA ILE A 193 -12.69 -0.25 12.85
C ILE A 193 -14.16 -0.40 12.40
N PRO A 194 -14.66 -1.63 12.20
CA PRO A 194 -16.06 -1.82 11.83
C PRO A 194 -16.97 -1.49 13.01
N ARG A 195 -18.14 -0.91 12.70
CA ARG A 195 -19.19 -0.74 13.69
C ARG A 195 -19.79 -2.10 14.06
N LYS A 196 -20.34 -2.19 15.27
CA LYS A 196 -21.10 -3.36 15.76
C LYS A 196 -22.47 -3.46 15.06
N ARG A 197 -22.44 -3.69 13.75
CA ARG A 197 -23.60 -3.79 12.84
C ARG A 197 -23.42 -4.98 11.93
N TRP A 198 -24.51 -5.67 11.63
CA TRP A 198 -24.53 -6.86 10.78
C TRP A 198 -25.41 -6.63 9.56
N ASN A 199 -25.07 -7.28 8.46
CA ASN A 199 -25.91 -7.37 7.26
C ASN A 199 -26.97 -8.49 7.41
N ASP A 200 -27.80 -8.65 6.39
CA ASP A 200 -28.88 -9.65 6.37
C ASP A 200 -28.36 -11.09 6.43
N ASP A 201 -27.13 -11.35 5.98
CA ASP A 201 -26.44 -12.65 6.09
C ASP A 201 -25.86 -12.92 7.49
N GLY A 202 -26.08 -12.02 8.46
CA GLY A 202 -25.57 -12.14 9.81
C GLY A 202 -24.05 -11.93 9.93
N LYS A 203 -23.41 -11.34 8.91
CA LYS A 203 -21.99 -10.95 8.90
C LYS A 203 -21.81 -9.50 9.28
N VAL A 204 -20.67 -9.17 9.88
CA VAL A 204 -20.33 -7.80 10.26
C VAL A 204 -20.29 -6.93 9.00
N ARG A 205 -20.97 -5.79 9.03
CA ARG A 205 -21.02 -4.88 7.88
C ARG A 205 -19.65 -4.22 7.69
N ARG A 206 -19.01 -4.51 6.55
CA ARG A 206 -17.81 -3.79 6.09
C ARG A 206 -18.18 -2.39 5.61
N ASN A 207 -17.21 -1.48 5.69
CA ASN A 207 -17.34 -0.10 5.24
C ASN A 207 -16.58 0.16 3.92
N ALA A 208 -16.54 -0.85 3.05
CA ALA A 208 -15.71 -0.87 1.84
C ALA A 208 -16.15 0.15 0.77
N ASP A 209 -17.43 0.53 0.74
CA ASP A 209 -17.97 1.53 -0.20
C ASP A 209 -18.08 2.94 0.42
N ASP A 210 -17.39 3.17 1.55
CA ASP A 210 -17.40 4.44 2.30
C ASP A 210 -15.99 4.67 2.91
N TYR A 211 -15.85 5.39 4.03
CA TYR A 211 -14.56 5.78 4.63
C TYR A 211 -13.46 4.70 4.73
N ALA A 212 -13.77 3.40 4.88
CA ALA A 212 -12.72 2.38 4.85
C ALA A 212 -12.19 2.12 3.43
N GLY A 213 -13.09 2.09 2.44
CA GLY A 213 -12.75 2.08 1.02
C GLY A 213 -11.99 3.33 0.60
N TRP A 214 -12.46 4.52 0.98
CA TRP A 214 -11.76 5.76 0.64
C TRP A 214 -10.38 5.86 1.30
N ALA A 215 -10.21 5.38 2.53
CA ALA A 215 -8.90 5.31 3.17
C ALA A 215 -7.94 4.40 2.38
N LYS A 216 -8.45 3.24 1.93
CA LYS A 216 -7.73 2.29 1.07
C LYS A 216 -7.36 2.90 -0.27
N GLU A 217 -8.29 3.59 -0.91
CA GLU A 217 -8.10 4.26 -2.18
C GLU A 217 -7.05 5.36 -2.09
N VAL A 218 -7.11 6.22 -1.07
CA VAL A 218 -6.09 7.28 -0.86
C VAL A 218 -4.73 6.67 -0.60
N ALA A 219 -4.63 5.67 0.29
CA ALA A 219 -3.35 5.01 0.56
C ALA A 219 -2.75 4.40 -0.71
N ARG A 220 -3.59 3.81 -1.58
CA ARG A 220 -3.16 3.29 -2.88
C ARG A 220 -2.73 4.40 -3.83
N ARG A 221 -3.56 5.43 -4.02
CA ARG A 221 -3.27 6.58 -4.89
C ARG A 221 -1.96 7.27 -4.53
N GLU A 222 -1.76 7.49 -3.23
CA GLU A 222 -0.56 8.13 -2.72
C GLU A 222 0.61 7.13 -2.55
N ASN A 223 0.42 5.83 -2.81
CA ASN A 223 1.38 4.77 -2.56
C ASN A 223 1.94 4.78 -1.10
N ALA A 224 1.06 4.99 -0.12
CA ALA A 224 1.36 4.93 1.30
C ALA A 224 1.09 3.52 1.87
N GLY A 225 1.62 3.23 3.06
CA GLY A 225 1.29 1.99 3.75
C GLY A 225 -0.21 1.93 4.05
N PHE A 226 -0.81 0.74 3.97
CA PHE A 226 -2.22 0.55 4.30
C PHE A 226 -2.41 -0.68 5.18
N ILE A 227 -3.17 -0.53 6.26
CA ILE A 227 -3.65 -1.63 7.10
C ILE A 227 -5.18 -1.61 7.05
N ASP A 228 -5.77 -2.64 6.45
CA ASP A 228 -7.24 -2.76 6.33
C ASP A 228 -7.88 -3.26 7.63
N LEU A 229 -7.75 -2.48 8.70
CA LEU A 229 -8.28 -2.84 10.02
C LEU A 229 -9.81 -3.05 9.98
N ASN A 230 -10.54 -2.37 9.10
CA ASN A 230 -11.98 -2.59 8.92
C ASN A 230 -12.29 -4.04 8.53
N GLU A 231 -11.69 -4.52 7.44
CA GLU A 231 -11.91 -5.86 6.91
C GLU A 231 -11.34 -6.93 7.84
N LEU A 232 -10.12 -6.73 8.33
CA LEU A 232 -9.44 -7.70 9.20
C LEU A 232 -10.18 -7.87 10.54
N ALA A 233 -10.66 -6.78 11.15
CA ALA A 233 -11.47 -6.86 12.35
C ALA A 233 -12.87 -7.43 12.07
N ALA A 234 -13.47 -7.12 10.92
CA ALA A 234 -14.77 -7.69 10.55
C ALA A 234 -14.70 -9.21 10.38
N ARG A 235 -13.66 -9.73 9.71
CA ARG A 235 -13.39 -11.19 9.63
C ARG A 235 -13.26 -11.79 11.02
N ARG A 236 -12.47 -11.16 11.88
CA ARG A 236 -12.28 -11.66 13.25
C ARG A 236 -13.58 -11.65 14.06
N TYR A 237 -14.41 -10.63 13.89
CA TYR A 237 -15.73 -10.54 14.51
C TYR A 237 -16.70 -11.61 13.98
N ASP A 238 -16.65 -11.91 12.68
CA ASP A 238 -17.44 -13.01 12.09
C ASP A 238 -17.02 -14.38 12.64
N GLU A 239 -15.73 -14.60 12.87
CA GLU A 239 -15.18 -15.84 13.45
C GLU A 239 -15.60 -16.06 14.90
N ILE A 240 -15.52 -15.02 15.75
CA ILE A 240 -15.85 -15.15 17.18
C ILE A 240 -17.36 -15.11 17.45
N GLY A 241 -18.15 -14.67 16.46
CA GLY A 241 -19.61 -14.62 16.54
C GLY A 241 -20.16 -13.42 17.32
N ARG A 242 -21.42 -13.10 17.05
CA ARG A 242 -22.12 -11.90 17.54
C ARG A 242 -22.02 -11.70 19.05
N ASP A 243 -22.28 -12.74 19.85
CA ASP A 243 -22.30 -12.62 21.32
C ASP A 243 -20.94 -12.30 21.91
N ALA A 244 -19.85 -12.83 21.32
CA ALA A 244 -18.50 -12.48 21.72
C ALA A 244 -18.17 -11.03 21.33
N VAL A 245 -18.56 -10.60 20.12
CA VAL A 245 -18.37 -9.21 19.66
C VAL A 245 -19.10 -8.24 20.58
N MET A 246 -20.31 -8.54 21.03
CA MET A 246 -21.05 -7.66 21.96
C MET A 246 -20.27 -7.38 23.25
N LYS A 247 -19.47 -8.33 23.74
CA LYS A 247 -18.63 -8.20 24.94
C LYS A 247 -17.36 -7.38 24.71
N LEU A 248 -17.02 -7.02 23.47
CA LEU A 248 -15.88 -6.16 23.12
C LEU A 248 -16.23 -4.66 23.15
N PHE A 249 -17.49 -4.32 23.46
CA PHE A 249 -18.00 -2.96 23.58
C PHE A 249 -18.52 -2.73 25.01
N PRO A 250 -18.51 -1.49 25.52
CA PRO A 250 -19.11 -1.17 26.82
C PRO A 250 -20.59 -1.55 26.88
N LEU A 251 -20.95 -2.38 27.86
CA LEU A 251 -22.33 -2.89 28.04
C LEU A 251 -23.29 -1.84 28.64
N VAL A 252 -22.75 -0.73 29.12
CA VAL A 252 -23.48 0.33 29.84
C VAL A 252 -24.30 1.25 28.94
N THR A 253 -24.08 1.16 27.63
CA THR A 253 -24.73 1.94 26.59
C THR A 253 -25.23 0.94 25.55
N PRO A 254 -26.48 0.43 25.66
CA PRO A 254 -26.96 -0.68 24.83
C PRO A 254 -26.87 -0.37 23.31
N ASP A 255 -26.93 0.91 22.93
CA ASP A 255 -26.80 1.39 21.55
C ASP A 255 -25.36 1.67 21.10
N GLU A 256 -24.35 1.41 21.93
CA GLU A 256 -22.95 1.62 21.58
C GLU A 256 -22.54 0.70 20.43
N SER A 257 -22.11 1.32 19.33
CA SER A 257 -21.80 0.65 18.07
C SER A 257 -20.43 1.00 17.51
N VAL A 258 -19.66 1.87 18.19
CA VAL A 258 -18.39 2.42 17.71
C VAL A 258 -17.27 2.16 18.69
N HIS A 259 -17.44 2.51 19.96
CA HIS A 259 -16.34 2.50 20.93
C HIS A 259 -16.15 1.12 21.54
N THR A 260 -14.96 0.55 21.38
CA THR A 260 -14.58 -0.70 22.05
C THR A 260 -14.26 -0.49 23.52
N ASN A 261 -14.39 -1.55 24.32
CA ASN A 261 -13.79 -1.61 25.65
C ASN A 261 -12.31 -2.01 25.56
N ARG A 262 -11.64 -2.23 26.69
CA ARG A 262 -10.21 -2.58 26.68
C ARG A 262 -9.91 -3.86 25.89
N ALA A 263 -10.75 -4.89 26.01
CA ALA A 263 -10.55 -6.15 25.28
C ALA A 263 -10.72 -5.96 23.76
N GLY A 264 -11.71 -5.17 23.33
CA GLY A 264 -11.88 -4.82 21.91
C GLY A 264 -10.74 -3.95 21.37
N ALA A 265 -10.25 -3.00 22.17
CA ALA A 265 -9.09 -2.19 21.83
C ALA A 265 -7.81 -3.03 21.69
N ASP A 266 -7.60 -3.99 22.60
CA ASP A 266 -6.48 -4.93 22.56
C ASP A 266 -6.54 -5.80 21.30
N LEU A 267 -7.73 -6.32 20.93
CA LEU A 267 -7.92 -7.11 19.71
C LEU A 267 -7.55 -6.29 18.46
N ASN A 268 -8.07 -5.08 18.35
CA ASN A 268 -7.77 -4.19 17.22
C ASN A 268 -6.28 -3.83 17.17
N ALA A 269 -5.64 -3.61 18.32
CA ALA A 269 -4.20 -3.35 18.38
C ALA A 269 -3.36 -4.54 17.90
N GLN A 270 -3.76 -5.78 18.21
CA GLN A 270 -3.10 -6.98 17.69
C GLN A 270 -3.19 -7.06 16.17
N ILE A 271 -4.37 -6.77 15.60
CA ILE A 271 -4.56 -6.73 14.15
C ILE A 271 -3.65 -5.66 13.51
N VAL A 272 -3.55 -4.47 14.12
CA VAL A 272 -2.62 -3.43 13.64
C VAL A 272 -1.17 -3.89 13.73
N VAL A 273 -0.74 -4.56 14.80
CA VAL A 273 0.62 -5.14 14.91
C VAL A 273 0.88 -6.19 13.83
N GLY A 274 -0.09 -7.06 13.55
CA GLY A 274 0.00 -8.00 12.42
C GLY A 274 0.15 -7.29 11.07
N GLY A 275 -0.51 -6.14 10.90
CA GLY A 275 -0.40 -5.29 9.71
C GLY A 275 0.95 -4.59 9.60
N ILE A 276 1.50 -4.11 10.72
CA ILE A 276 2.86 -3.57 10.81
C ILE A 276 3.90 -4.61 10.35
N LYS A 277 3.72 -5.87 10.77
CA LYS A 277 4.56 -6.99 10.33
C LYS A 277 4.38 -7.28 8.83
N ALA A 278 3.15 -7.27 8.32
CA ALA A 278 2.86 -7.55 6.91
C ALA A 278 3.45 -6.49 5.98
N LEU A 279 3.42 -5.21 6.39
CA LEU A 279 4.04 -4.11 5.68
C LEU A 279 5.58 -4.13 5.77
N GLY A 280 6.18 -4.93 6.65
CA GLY A 280 7.64 -4.98 6.80
C GLY A 280 8.25 -3.68 7.33
N LEU A 281 7.54 -2.95 8.22
CA LEU A 281 8.00 -1.69 8.81
C LEU A 281 9.21 -1.93 9.73
N ARG A 282 10.42 -1.95 9.17
CA ARG A 282 11.66 -2.41 9.83
C ARG A 282 11.85 -1.86 11.24
N GLN A 283 11.77 -0.55 11.41
CA GLN A 283 12.00 0.12 12.68
C GLN A 283 10.98 -0.30 13.74
N LEU A 284 9.74 -0.60 13.33
CA LEU A 284 8.70 -1.09 14.24
C LEU A 284 8.90 -2.57 14.54
N VAL A 285 9.13 -3.40 13.51
CA VAL A 285 9.32 -4.85 13.66
C VAL A 285 10.53 -5.17 14.54
N ALA A 286 11.65 -4.45 14.37
CA ALA A 286 12.85 -4.60 15.19
C ALA A 286 12.64 -4.15 16.66
N ALA A 287 11.68 -3.27 16.90
CA ALA A 287 11.31 -2.77 18.23
C ALA A 287 10.21 -3.58 18.91
N LEU A 288 9.65 -4.62 18.27
CA LEU A 288 8.65 -5.48 18.91
C LEU A 288 9.27 -6.22 20.11
N ASN A 289 8.57 -6.22 21.24
CA ASN A 289 8.89 -7.04 22.39
C ASN A 289 8.40 -8.50 22.18
N GLU A 290 8.51 -9.35 23.19
CA GLU A 290 8.08 -10.76 23.10
C GLU A 290 6.61 -10.91 22.70
N ARG A 291 5.71 -10.10 23.28
CA ARG A 291 4.28 -10.10 22.94
C ARG A 291 4.05 -9.69 21.49
N GLY A 292 4.72 -8.63 21.04
CA GLY A 292 4.61 -8.16 19.67
C GLY A 292 5.09 -9.18 18.64
N ARG A 293 6.20 -9.88 18.95
CA ARG A 293 6.74 -10.93 18.06
C ARG A 293 5.80 -12.13 17.94
N ALA A 294 5.08 -12.47 19.01
CA ALA A 294 4.12 -13.57 19.06
C ALA A 294 2.84 -13.34 18.24
N ILE A 295 2.50 -12.08 17.90
CA ILE A 295 1.35 -11.78 17.04
C ILE A 295 1.60 -12.30 15.61
N PRO A 296 0.70 -13.10 14.99
CA PRO A 296 0.85 -13.53 13.60
C PRO A 296 0.95 -12.35 12.62
N THR A 297 1.68 -12.54 11.52
CA THR A 297 1.67 -11.58 10.41
C THR A 297 0.32 -11.68 9.67
N ASN A 298 -0.31 -10.55 9.36
CA ASN A 298 -1.56 -10.56 8.60
C ASN A 298 -1.32 -10.99 7.15
N GLU A 299 -2.37 -11.50 6.50
CA GLU A 299 -2.39 -11.63 5.05
C GLU A 299 -2.21 -10.26 4.39
N ASP A 300 -1.46 -10.22 3.30
CA ASP A 300 -1.21 -9.00 2.53
C ASP A 300 -1.85 -9.12 1.16
N GLU A 301 -2.72 -8.16 0.82
CA GLU A 301 -3.45 -8.12 -0.46
C GLU A 301 -2.53 -7.93 -1.69
N ARG A 302 -1.25 -7.60 -1.50
CA ARG A 302 -0.25 -7.40 -2.57
C ARG A 302 0.87 -8.42 -2.48
N PRO A 303 0.62 -9.74 -2.42
CA PRO A 303 1.67 -10.72 -2.13
C PRO A 303 2.82 -10.58 -3.15
N VAL A 304 4.06 -10.70 -2.66
CA VAL A 304 5.21 -10.96 -3.55
C VAL A 304 5.23 -12.46 -3.75
N VAL A 305 4.99 -12.92 -4.98
CA VAL A 305 5.07 -14.35 -5.30
C VAL A 305 6.50 -14.83 -5.01
N ASP A 306 6.68 -15.96 -4.33
CA ASP A 306 8.02 -16.54 -4.21
C ASP A 306 8.52 -16.91 -5.61
N ALA A 307 9.63 -16.29 -6.01
CA ALA A 307 10.25 -16.53 -7.30
C ALA A 307 10.57 -18.01 -7.52
N ASN A 308 10.96 -18.73 -6.46
CA ASN A 308 11.37 -20.12 -6.55
C ASN A 308 10.18 -21.07 -6.74
N ALA A 309 8.96 -20.63 -6.38
CA ALA A 309 7.74 -21.40 -6.55
C ALA A 309 7.15 -21.30 -7.96
N VAL A 310 7.60 -20.35 -8.80
CA VAL A 310 7.11 -20.19 -10.17
C VAL A 310 7.92 -21.07 -11.12
N LYS A 311 7.24 -22.05 -11.73
CA LYS A 311 7.82 -22.90 -12.75
C LYS A 311 8.18 -22.06 -13.99
N ALA A 312 9.43 -22.15 -14.43
CA ALA A 312 9.87 -21.50 -15.66
C ALA A 312 9.24 -22.15 -16.90
N GLU A 313 8.70 -21.34 -17.79
CA GLU A 313 8.34 -21.78 -19.15
C GLU A 313 9.60 -22.01 -19.99
N GLN A 314 9.53 -22.94 -20.93
CA GLN A 314 10.65 -23.30 -21.80
C GLN A 314 10.20 -23.36 -23.25
N ALA A 315 11.14 -23.11 -24.16
CA ALA A 315 10.90 -23.28 -25.59
C ALA A 315 10.54 -24.75 -25.90
N ALA A 316 9.42 -24.97 -26.58
CA ALA A 316 8.99 -26.31 -26.97
C ALA A 316 9.90 -26.91 -28.06
N ASN A 317 10.46 -26.07 -28.93
CA ASN A 317 11.39 -26.47 -29.98
C ASN A 317 12.61 -25.54 -30.00
N ALA A 318 13.75 -26.02 -29.54
CA ALA A 318 15.00 -25.24 -29.46
C ALA A 318 15.55 -24.78 -30.82
N ALA A 319 15.14 -25.42 -31.94
CA ALA A 319 15.56 -25.03 -33.28
C ALA A 319 14.81 -23.80 -33.83
N LEU A 320 13.68 -23.44 -33.22
CA LEU A 320 12.90 -22.26 -33.63
C LEU A 320 13.35 -21.01 -32.86
N PRO A 321 13.24 -19.81 -33.47
CA PRO A 321 13.36 -18.56 -32.72
C PRO A 321 12.27 -18.48 -31.65
N THR A 322 12.51 -17.66 -30.64
CA THR A 322 11.61 -17.52 -29.50
C THR A 322 11.18 -16.06 -29.33
N LEU A 323 9.88 -15.88 -29.11
CA LEU A 323 9.30 -14.67 -28.57
C LEU A 323 9.31 -14.76 -27.04
N HIS A 324 10.20 -14.01 -26.40
CA HIS A 324 10.30 -13.92 -24.95
C HIS A 324 9.44 -12.78 -24.41
N LEU A 325 8.59 -13.08 -23.43
CA LEU A 325 7.77 -12.09 -22.75
C LEU A 325 8.38 -11.80 -21.37
N VAL A 326 8.65 -10.53 -21.08
CA VAL A 326 9.27 -10.08 -19.83
C VAL A 326 8.39 -9.00 -19.21
N GLY A 327 8.04 -9.17 -17.94
CA GLY A 327 7.20 -8.20 -17.25
C GLY A 327 6.68 -8.68 -15.90
N ASP A 328 5.55 -8.12 -15.50
CA ASP A 328 4.96 -8.29 -14.17
C ASP A 328 3.65 -9.11 -14.15
N SER A 329 2.77 -8.86 -13.18
CA SER A 329 1.48 -9.55 -13.05
C SER A 329 0.53 -9.32 -14.23
N THR A 330 0.69 -8.23 -14.97
CA THR A 330 -0.15 -7.94 -16.14
C THR A 330 0.29 -8.71 -17.39
N VAL A 331 1.49 -9.30 -17.36
CA VAL A 331 2.06 -10.12 -18.42
C VAL A 331 2.04 -11.61 -18.07
N LYS A 332 2.17 -11.98 -16.78
CA LYS A 332 2.39 -13.37 -16.32
C LYS A 332 1.37 -14.40 -16.83
N SER A 333 1.82 -15.64 -16.91
CA SER A 333 0.99 -16.84 -17.02
C SER A 333 0.57 -17.38 -15.64
N GLY A 334 -0.39 -18.30 -15.62
CA GLY A 334 -0.80 -19.03 -14.42
C GLY A 334 -1.65 -18.15 -13.51
N GLY A 335 -2.68 -17.54 -14.08
CA GLY A 335 -3.66 -16.76 -13.33
C GLY A 335 -4.21 -17.53 -12.11
N ALA A 336 -4.28 -16.85 -10.97
CA ALA A 336 -4.93 -17.34 -9.75
C ALA A 336 -5.96 -16.30 -9.34
N SER A 337 -7.05 -16.74 -8.70
CA SER A 337 -8.11 -15.85 -8.22
C SER A 337 -8.73 -14.95 -9.30
N GLY A 338 -8.74 -15.40 -10.56
CA GLY A 338 -9.32 -14.66 -11.69
C GLY A 338 -8.43 -13.61 -12.34
N HIS A 339 -7.18 -13.43 -11.87
CA HIS A 339 -6.21 -12.51 -12.48
C HIS A 339 -5.46 -13.18 -13.64
N THR A 340 -5.64 -12.71 -14.88
CA THR A 340 -4.96 -13.23 -16.07
C THR A 340 -4.13 -12.14 -16.73
N GLY A 341 -2.85 -12.42 -16.96
CA GLY A 341 -1.96 -11.54 -17.72
C GLY A 341 -2.06 -11.79 -19.24
N TRP A 342 -1.78 -10.77 -20.05
CA TRP A 342 -1.92 -10.88 -21.51
C TRP A 342 -0.94 -11.89 -22.13
N GLY A 343 0.21 -12.13 -21.50
CA GLY A 343 1.19 -13.09 -21.99
C GLY A 343 0.66 -14.52 -21.99
N GLU A 344 -0.29 -14.85 -21.10
CA GLU A 344 -0.97 -16.14 -21.07
C GLU A 344 -1.90 -16.36 -22.29
N ARG A 345 -2.30 -15.28 -22.98
CA ARG A 345 -3.25 -15.31 -24.10
C ARG A 345 -2.64 -14.99 -25.45
N ILE A 346 -1.35 -14.68 -25.50
CA ILE A 346 -0.73 -14.24 -26.74
C ILE A 346 -0.30 -15.40 -27.67
N ALA A 347 -0.04 -16.60 -27.13
CA ALA A 347 0.48 -17.72 -27.92
C ALA A 347 -0.36 -18.08 -29.16
N PRO A 348 -1.71 -18.10 -29.14
CA PRO A 348 -2.53 -18.42 -30.32
C PRO A 348 -2.38 -17.44 -31.50
N TYR A 349 -1.80 -16.26 -31.31
CA TYR A 349 -1.54 -15.31 -32.39
C TYR A 349 -0.26 -15.64 -33.18
N PHE A 350 0.55 -16.58 -32.69
CA PHE A 350 1.79 -17.03 -33.32
C PHE A 350 1.67 -18.47 -33.80
N ASP A 351 2.34 -18.76 -34.91
CA ASP A 351 2.42 -20.09 -35.50
C ASP A 351 3.49 -20.89 -34.75
N ALA A 352 3.06 -21.92 -34.01
CA ALA A 352 3.94 -22.77 -33.22
C ALA A 352 4.96 -23.56 -34.08
N GLY A 353 4.74 -23.67 -35.40
CA GLY A 353 5.72 -24.22 -36.33
C GLY A 353 6.82 -23.24 -36.73
N LYS A 354 6.71 -21.96 -36.36
CA LYS A 354 7.63 -20.89 -36.78
C LYS A 354 8.38 -20.22 -35.64
N ALA A 355 7.76 -20.13 -34.45
CA ALA A 355 8.39 -19.57 -33.27
C ALA A 355 7.83 -20.18 -31.99
N ASN A 356 8.66 -20.21 -30.95
CA ASN A 356 8.21 -20.45 -29.59
C ASN A 356 7.65 -19.14 -28.99
N VAL A 357 6.76 -19.26 -28.01
CA VAL A 357 6.39 -18.17 -27.10
C VAL A 357 6.71 -18.62 -25.69
N VAL A 358 7.54 -17.86 -24.97
CA VAL A 358 7.99 -18.20 -23.61
C VAL A 358 7.76 -17.00 -22.71
N ASN A 359 6.91 -17.17 -21.70
CA ASN A 359 6.59 -16.13 -20.75
C ASN A 359 7.47 -16.23 -19.50
N HIS A 360 8.29 -15.19 -19.28
CA HIS A 360 9.15 -15.08 -18.10
C HIS A 360 8.57 -14.16 -17.02
N ALA A 361 7.42 -13.53 -17.28
CA ALA A 361 6.83 -12.55 -16.40
C ALA A 361 6.28 -13.15 -15.11
N ILE A 362 6.38 -12.40 -14.01
CA ILE A 362 5.93 -12.83 -12.69
C ILE A 362 5.26 -11.70 -11.93
N GLY A 363 4.24 -12.09 -11.17
CA GLY A 363 3.46 -11.15 -10.37
C GLY A 363 4.28 -10.37 -9.35
N GLY A 364 4.01 -9.07 -9.29
CA GLY A 364 4.60 -8.15 -8.31
C GLY A 364 6.07 -7.82 -8.54
N ARG A 365 6.59 -7.99 -9.76
CA ARG A 365 7.96 -7.57 -10.12
C ARG A 365 7.97 -6.21 -10.78
N SER A 366 9.03 -5.49 -10.51
CA SER A 366 9.48 -4.27 -11.16
C SER A 366 10.76 -4.58 -11.94
N THR A 367 11.24 -3.63 -12.76
CA THR A 367 12.55 -3.73 -13.41
C THR A 367 13.66 -4.07 -12.41
N ARG A 368 13.68 -3.35 -11.28
CA ARG A 368 14.60 -3.54 -10.15
C ARG A 368 14.54 -4.95 -9.57
N THR A 369 13.37 -5.41 -9.16
CA THR A 369 13.25 -6.73 -8.50
C THR A 369 13.48 -7.87 -9.48
N PHE A 370 13.06 -7.72 -10.74
CA PHE A 370 13.37 -8.68 -11.80
C PHE A 370 14.88 -8.80 -12.07
N TYR A 371 15.61 -7.69 -12.01
CA TYR A 371 17.07 -7.68 -12.10
C TYR A 371 17.73 -8.32 -10.86
N ASN A 372 17.40 -7.84 -9.65
CA ASN A 372 18.03 -8.27 -8.40
C ASN A 372 17.79 -9.75 -8.07
N GLU A 373 16.64 -10.30 -8.47
CA GLU A 373 16.32 -11.72 -8.28
C GLU A 373 17.03 -12.64 -9.31
N GLY A 374 17.90 -12.08 -10.17
CA GLY A 374 18.59 -12.83 -11.22
C GLY A 374 17.68 -13.34 -12.33
N ARG A 375 16.46 -12.81 -12.45
CA ARG A 375 15.49 -13.27 -13.47
C ARG A 375 15.88 -12.80 -14.85
N TRP A 376 16.35 -11.57 -14.96
CA TRP A 376 16.92 -11.09 -16.21
C TRP A 376 18.06 -11.98 -16.68
N GLN A 377 18.94 -12.43 -15.77
CA GLN A 377 20.01 -13.36 -16.11
C GLN A 377 19.47 -14.67 -16.69
N LYS A 378 18.40 -15.24 -16.12
CA LYS A 378 17.76 -16.44 -16.68
C LYS A 378 17.18 -16.23 -18.08
N VAL A 379 16.62 -15.05 -18.36
CA VAL A 379 16.20 -14.69 -19.72
C VAL A 379 17.41 -14.62 -20.64
N LEU A 380 18.46 -13.91 -20.22
CA LEU A 380 19.69 -13.72 -20.98
C LEU A 380 20.41 -15.03 -21.32
N ASP A 381 20.38 -16.00 -20.40
CA ASP A 381 20.94 -17.33 -20.60
C ASP A 381 20.15 -18.16 -21.63
N ALA A 382 18.84 -17.89 -21.76
CA ALA A 382 17.96 -18.54 -22.73
C ALA A 382 17.95 -17.88 -24.11
N LEU A 383 18.42 -16.63 -24.23
CA LEU A 383 18.39 -15.87 -25.47
C LEU A 383 19.42 -16.38 -26.50
N LYS A 384 18.99 -16.42 -27.76
CA LYS A 384 19.83 -16.65 -28.93
C LYS A 384 19.57 -15.62 -30.03
N ALA A 385 20.49 -15.53 -30.99
CA ALA A 385 20.36 -14.62 -32.12
C ALA A 385 19.09 -14.93 -32.93
N GLY A 386 18.36 -13.88 -33.32
CA GLY A 386 17.08 -14.01 -34.03
C GLY A 386 15.85 -14.13 -33.13
N ASP A 387 16.02 -14.22 -31.81
CA ASP A 387 14.91 -14.12 -30.87
C ASP A 387 14.35 -12.69 -30.80
N VAL A 388 13.11 -12.55 -30.32
CA VAL A 388 12.48 -11.26 -30.01
C VAL A 388 12.14 -11.21 -28.54
N VAL A 389 12.40 -10.08 -27.88
CA VAL A 389 12.05 -9.84 -26.47
C VAL A 389 11.04 -8.71 -26.39
N LEU A 390 9.85 -8.99 -25.85
CA LEU A 390 8.86 -7.99 -25.48
C LEU A 390 9.00 -7.70 -23.98
N ILE A 391 9.25 -6.45 -23.62
CA ILE A 391 9.47 -6.03 -22.23
C ILE A 391 8.40 -5.01 -21.85
N GLN A 392 7.64 -5.28 -20.78
CA GLN A 392 6.66 -4.36 -20.21
C GLN A 392 6.82 -4.30 -18.68
N PHE A 393 7.19 -3.13 -18.15
CA PHE A 393 7.27 -2.84 -16.72
C PHE A 393 6.80 -1.42 -16.44
N GLY A 394 6.48 -1.12 -15.17
CA GLY A 394 6.01 0.19 -14.74
C GLY A 394 5.02 0.13 -13.58
N HIS A 395 4.16 -0.89 -13.51
CA HIS A 395 3.12 -1.00 -12.48
C HIS A 395 3.69 -1.11 -11.06
N ASN A 396 4.83 -1.76 -10.91
CA ASN A 396 5.49 -1.98 -9.61
C ASN A 396 6.73 -1.10 -9.39
N ASP A 397 7.15 -0.35 -10.43
CA ASP A 397 8.35 0.48 -10.45
C ASP A 397 8.11 1.85 -9.81
N GLY A 398 6.86 2.31 -9.82
CA GLY A 398 6.45 3.55 -9.20
C GLY A 398 6.54 3.54 -7.67
N GLY A 399 6.72 4.72 -7.09
CA GLY A 399 6.70 4.93 -5.65
C GLY A 399 8.02 5.44 -5.08
N ARG A 400 8.03 5.65 -3.76
CA ARG A 400 9.23 6.09 -3.04
C ARG A 400 10.06 4.86 -2.65
N ILE A 401 11.35 4.91 -2.95
CA ILE A 401 12.32 3.89 -2.51
C ILE A 401 12.41 3.89 -0.98
N GLY A 402 12.50 2.69 -0.39
CA GLY A 402 12.43 2.50 1.06
C GLY A 402 11.03 2.71 1.66
N ASP A 403 10.00 2.95 0.84
CA ASP A 403 8.62 2.92 1.33
C ASP A 403 8.18 1.45 1.52
N PRO A 404 7.80 1.05 2.73
CA PRO A 404 7.37 -0.32 3.00
C PRO A 404 6.14 -0.72 2.18
N ALA A 405 5.30 0.26 1.78
CA ALA A 405 4.19 0.01 0.87
C ALA A 405 4.64 -0.53 -0.49
N GLY A 406 5.81 -0.12 -0.96
CA GLY A 406 6.40 -0.55 -2.23
C GLY A 406 7.10 -1.90 -2.15
N LYS A 407 7.29 -2.49 -0.96
CA LYS A 407 7.93 -3.81 -0.74
C LYS A 407 9.26 -3.98 -1.49
N GLY A 408 10.06 -2.91 -1.54
CA GLY A 408 11.34 -2.89 -2.24
C GLY A 408 11.24 -2.99 -3.77
N ARG A 409 10.05 -2.82 -4.36
CA ARG A 409 9.84 -2.89 -5.82
C ARG A 409 10.20 -1.58 -6.53
N ALA A 410 9.96 -0.43 -5.91
CA ALA A 410 10.17 0.87 -6.54
C ALA A 410 11.61 1.04 -7.08
N SER A 411 11.72 1.61 -8.29
CA SER A 411 12.96 2.04 -8.94
C SER A 411 13.09 3.57 -8.90
N GLY A 412 14.27 4.10 -9.19
CA GLY A 412 14.45 5.55 -9.31
C GLY A 412 13.69 6.12 -10.52
N PRO A 413 13.20 7.36 -10.48
CA PRO A 413 12.59 7.99 -11.65
C PRO A 413 13.65 8.35 -12.70
N GLY A 414 13.29 8.32 -13.98
CA GLY A 414 14.14 8.80 -15.08
C GLY A 414 14.88 7.70 -15.85
N THR A 415 15.80 8.15 -16.71
CA THR A 415 16.61 7.30 -17.61
C THR A 415 18.12 7.46 -17.42
N GLY A 416 18.53 8.25 -16.43
CA GLY A 416 19.94 8.54 -16.15
C GLY A 416 20.58 7.51 -15.21
N PRO A 417 21.89 7.67 -14.93
CA PRO A 417 22.66 6.74 -14.11
C PRO A 417 22.45 6.94 -12.60
N GLU A 418 21.57 7.84 -12.19
CA GLU A 418 21.38 8.21 -10.79
C GLU A 418 20.96 7.00 -9.95
N THR A 419 21.42 6.97 -8.70
CA THR A 419 21.01 5.97 -7.73
C THR A 419 20.39 6.61 -6.49
N VAL A 420 19.53 5.85 -5.84
CA VAL A 420 18.97 6.16 -4.53
C VAL A 420 19.32 5.02 -3.58
N GLU A 421 19.80 5.35 -2.39
CA GLU A 421 20.08 4.34 -1.37
C GLU A 421 18.78 3.79 -0.76
N ASP A 422 18.65 2.46 -0.74
CA ASP A 422 17.59 1.75 -0.04
C ASP A 422 18.19 0.93 1.10
N GLN A 423 17.92 1.36 2.34
CA GLN A 423 18.31 0.59 3.52
C GLN A 423 17.35 -0.58 3.73
N LYS A 424 17.85 -1.79 3.51
CA LYS A 424 17.08 -3.03 3.62
C LYS A 424 16.79 -3.42 5.06
N PRO A 425 15.76 -4.25 5.33
CA PRO A 425 15.45 -4.74 6.66
C PRO A 425 16.61 -5.46 7.39
N ASP A 426 17.53 -6.06 6.66
CA ASP A 426 18.69 -6.79 7.20
C ASP A 426 19.90 -5.90 7.53
N GLY A 427 19.84 -4.60 7.24
CA GLY A 427 20.95 -3.66 7.48
C GLY A 427 21.82 -3.40 6.27
N THR A 428 21.63 -4.14 5.18
CA THR A 428 22.31 -3.86 3.92
C THR A 428 21.77 -2.59 3.27
N VAL A 429 22.62 -1.94 2.47
CA VAL A 429 22.25 -0.79 1.66
C VAL A 429 22.32 -1.21 0.20
N GLU A 430 21.20 -1.09 -0.52
CA GLU A 430 21.16 -1.29 -1.97
C GLU A 430 21.24 0.07 -2.67
N GLN A 431 22.09 0.17 -3.70
CA GLN A 431 22.04 1.29 -4.63
C GLN A 431 21.00 1.00 -5.72
N VAL A 432 19.89 1.73 -5.67
CA VAL A 432 18.75 1.52 -6.56
C VAL A 432 18.88 2.42 -7.77
N HIS A 433 18.95 1.84 -8.96
CA HIS A 433 19.05 2.60 -10.21
C HIS A 433 17.69 3.15 -10.67
N THR A 434 17.73 4.07 -11.64
CA THR A 434 16.54 4.56 -12.32
C THR A 434 15.85 3.46 -13.15
N PHE A 435 14.54 3.61 -13.38
CA PHE A 435 13.76 2.73 -14.26
C PHE A 435 14.44 2.56 -15.63
N GLY A 436 14.81 3.67 -16.27
CA GLY A 436 15.43 3.63 -17.59
C GLY A 436 16.85 3.05 -17.58
N TRP A 437 17.58 3.10 -16.47
CA TRP A 437 18.85 2.39 -16.34
C TRP A 437 18.66 0.87 -16.43
N TYR A 438 17.69 0.31 -15.70
CA TYR A 438 17.39 -1.12 -15.77
C TYR A 438 16.90 -1.53 -17.17
N MET A 439 15.99 -0.74 -17.76
CA MET A 439 15.50 -1.00 -19.12
C MET A 439 16.62 -0.91 -20.17
N ALA A 440 17.51 0.07 -20.07
CA ALA A 440 18.68 0.18 -20.93
C ALA A 440 19.59 -1.04 -20.82
N ARG A 441 19.81 -1.54 -19.59
CA ARG A 441 20.58 -2.76 -19.36
C ARG A 441 19.94 -3.97 -20.04
N PHE A 442 18.63 -4.14 -19.89
CA PHE A 442 17.90 -5.24 -20.55
C PHE A 442 18.02 -5.16 -22.09
N VAL A 443 17.85 -3.96 -22.66
CA VAL A 443 18.00 -3.76 -24.10
C VAL A 443 19.41 -4.12 -24.57
N GLN A 444 20.44 -3.60 -23.90
CA GLN A 444 21.83 -3.82 -24.28
C GLN A 444 22.23 -5.29 -24.20
N ASP A 445 21.89 -5.96 -23.09
CA ASP A 445 22.21 -7.37 -22.87
C ASP A 445 21.55 -8.27 -23.93
N ALA A 446 20.26 -8.07 -24.22
CA ALA A 446 19.55 -8.85 -25.23
C ALA A 446 20.05 -8.59 -26.66
N LYS A 447 20.35 -7.33 -26.99
CA LYS A 447 20.93 -6.99 -28.30
C LYS A 447 22.33 -7.58 -28.48
N ALA A 448 23.14 -7.65 -27.41
CA ALA A 448 24.45 -8.31 -27.44
C ALA A 448 24.34 -9.82 -27.75
N LYS A 449 23.19 -10.45 -27.44
CA LYS A 449 22.86 -11.83 -27.86
C LYS A 449 22.28 -11.93 -29.28
N GLY A 450 22.15 -10.82 -30.00
CA GLY A 450 21.55 -10.78 -31.34
C GLY A 450 20.03 -10.86 -31.36
N ALA A 451 19.35 -10.57 -30.24
CA ALA A 451 17.90 -10.50 -30.17
C ALA A 451 17.38 -9.11 -30.58
N THR A 452 16.16 -9.07 -31.11
CA THR A 452 15.42 -7.82 -31.33
C THR A 452 14.61 -7.50 -30.08
N VAL A 453 14.70 -6.25 -29.58
CA VAL A 453 14.01 -5.84 -28.35
C VAL A 453 12.89 -4.85 -28.67
N VAL A 454 11.71 -5.08 -28.09
CA VAL A 454 10.56 -4.17 -28.14
C VAL A 454 10.18 -3.81 -26.71
N LEU A 455 10.26 -2.52 -26.39
CA LEU A 455 9.73 -1.96 -25.15
C LEU A 455 8.26 -1.60 -25.35
N LEU A 456 7.42 -2.04 -24.42
CA LEU A 456 5.99 -1.80 -24.40
C LEU A 456 5.67 -0.95 -23.18
N SER A 457 5.04 0.22 -23.38
CA SER A 457 4.54 1.00 -22.24
C SER A 457 3.47 0.19 -21.46
N PRO A 458 3.28 0.43 -20.15
CA PRO A 458 2.38 -0.37 -19.32
C PRO A 458 0.93 -0.37 -19.82
N ILE A 459 0.19 -1.47 -19.60
CA ILE A 459 -1.26 -1.44 -19.78
C ILE A 459 -1.89 -0.41 -18.81
N PRO A 460 -2.87 0.40 -19.23
CA PRO A 460 -3.46 1.43 -18.38
C PRO A 460 -4.32 0.83 -17.26
N HIS A 461 -4.35 1.50 -16.11
CA HIS A 461 -5.22 1.15 -15.00
C HIS A 461 -6.70 1.41 -15.32
N ARG A 462 -7.58 0.58 -14.75
CA ARG A 462 -9.04 0.71 -14.80
C ARG A 462 -9.52 2.10 -14.37
N ASP A 463 -8.90 2.67 -13.34
CA ASP A 463 -9.29 3.92 -12.68
C ASP A 463 -8.53 5.15 -13.20
N ALA A 464 -7.87 5.06 -14.36
CA ALA A 464 -7.06 6.15 -14.90
C ALA A 464 -7.31 6.44 -16.38
N TRP A 465 -7.68 5.43 -17.18
CA TRP A 465 -7.69 5.52 -18.64
C TRP A 465 -8.73 6.51 -19.21
N GLU A 466 -9.81 6.80 -18.46
CA GLU A 466 -10.86 7.74 -18.88
C GLU A 466 -10.39 9.19 -18.75
N ASP A 467 -9.77 9.52 -17.62
CA ASP A 467 -9.50 10.91 -17.24
C ASP A 467 -8.15 11.42 -17.72
N ARG A 468 -7.16 10.54 -17.93
CA ARG A 468 -5.79 10.93 -18.30
C ARG A 468 -5.05 9.85 -19.08
N ARG A 469 -3.93 10.25 -19.70
CA ARG A 469 -2.92 9.28 -20.15
C ARG A 469 -2.24 8.67 -18.93
N ASP A 470 -2.54 7.41 -18.67
CA ASP A 470 -1.83 6.68 -17.61
C ASP A 470 -0.36 6.46 -17.99
N PHE A 471 0.49 6.22 -16.99
CA PHE A 471 1.91 5.89 -17.18
C PHE A 471 2.71 6.85 -18.08
N GLU A 472 2.38 8.15 -18.09
CA GLU A 472 3.03 9.15 -18.96
C GLU A 472 4.56 9.05 -18.94
N ASN A 473 5.09 9.17 -17.72
CA ASN A 473 6.53 9.17 -17.47
C ASN A 473 7.19 7.86 -17.91
N PHE A 474 6.62 6.70 -17.58
CA PHE A 474 7.21 5.40 -17.93
C PHE A 474 7.26 5.19 -19.45
N ALA A 475 6.19 5.54 -20.15
CA ALA A 475 6.18 5.47 -21.60
C ALA A 475 7.18 6.44 -22.25
N SER A 476 7.36 7.64 -21.68
CA SER A 476 8.37 8.60 -22.15
C SER A 476 9.79 8.05 -21.95
N TRP A 477 10.06 7.40 -20.82
CA TRP A 477 11.35 6.80 -20.49
C TRP A 477 11.65 5.58 -21.37
N ASP A 478 10.67 4.70 -21.61
CA ASP A 478 10.82 3.56 -22.53
C ASP A 478 11.10 4.02 -23.96
N ARG A 479 10.39 5.04 -24.44
CA ARG A 479 10.62 5.62 -25.76
C ARG A 479 12.03 6.16 -25.89
N GLU A 480 12.50 6.88 -24.88
CA GLU A 480 13.85 7.42 -24.83
C GLU A 480 14.92 6.32 -24.78
N VAL A 481 14.75 5.31 -23.92
CA VAL A 481 15.66 4.15 -23.84
C VAL A 481 15.72 3.42 -25.16
N ALA A 482 14.57 3.16 -25.79
CA ALA A 482 14.50 2.50 -27.08
C ALA A 482 15.26 3.29 -28.17
N GLN A 483 15.06 4.61 -28.22
CA GLN A 483 15.76 5.48 -29.16
C GLN A 483 17.27 5.47 -28.94
N ARG A 484 17.74 5.61 -27.70
CA ARG A 484 19.17 5.68 -27.37
C ARG A 484 19.91 4.36 -27.59
N HIS A 485 19.25 3.24 -27.31
CA HIS A 485 19.89 1.91 -27.35
C HIS A 485 19.48 1.07 -28.56
N GLY A 486 18.72 1.66 -29.48
CA GLY A 486 18.27 1.04 -30.74
C GLY A 486 17.35 -0.16 -30.51
N ALA A 487 16.46 -0.09 -29.53
CA ALA A 487 15.31 -0.99 -29.42
C ALA A 487 14.13 -0.43 -30.25
N ARG A 488 13.04 -1.17 -30.33
CA ARG A 488 11.75 -0.65 -30.78
C ARG A 488 10.92 -0.23 -29.57
N PHE A 489 10.04 0.75 -29.75
CA PHE A 489 9.08 1.17 -28.74
C PHE A 489 7.67 1.09 -29.33
N ALA A 490 6.77 0.41 -28.64
CA ALA A 490 5.35 0.43 -28.93
C ALA A 490 4.60 1.06 -27.75
N ASP A 491 3.82 2.10 -28.01
CA ASP A 491 3.03 2.80 -26.99
C ASP A 491 1.75 2.02 -26.65
N LEU A 492 1.93 0.85 -26.04
CA LEU A 492 0.86 -0.07 -25.71
C LEU A 492 -0.18 0.57 -24.79
N THR A 493 0.23 1.46 -23.88
CA THR A 493 -0.70 2.27 -23.07
C THR A 493 -1.75 2.94 -23.94
N MET A 494 -1.33 3.68 -24.98
CA MET A 494 -2.27 4.39 -25.85
C MET A 494 -3.02 3.46 -26.80
N VAL A 495 -2.41 2.38 -27.29
CA VAL A 495 -3.11 1.38 -28.11
C VAL A 495 -4.30 0.78 -27.34
N ILE A 496 -4.11 0.45 -26.07
CA ILE A 496 -5.16 -0.07 -25.20
C ILE A 496 -6.16 1.01 -24.82
N THR A 497 -5.71 2.21 -24.41
CA THR A 497 -6.61 3.33 -24.08
C THR A 497 -7.56 3.67 -25.24
N GLU A 498 -7.06 3.72 -26.47
CA GLU A 498 -7.91 3.92 -27.65
C GLU A 498 -8.89 2.77 -27.89
N GLY A 499 -8.46 1.55 -27.59
CA GLY A 499 -9.34 0.39 -27.63
C GLY A 499 -10.44 0.45 -26.55
N TYR A 500 -10.11 0.90 -25.34
CA TYR A 500 -11.05 1.11 -24.24
C TYR A 500 -12.06 2.21 -24.57
N ARG A 501 -11.61 3.34 -25.15
CA ARG A 501 -12.48 4.42 -25.65
C ARG A 501 -13.52 3.91 -26.65
N ARG A 502 -13.11 3.01 -27.56
CA ARG A 502 -14.03 2.37 -28.52
C ARG A 502 -15.00 1.38 -27.86
N ALA A 503 -14.58 0.68 -26.81
CA ALA A 503 -15.41 -0.29 -26.10
C ALA A 503 -16.42 0.39 -25.16
N GLY A 504 -16.05 1.53 -24.57
CA GLY A 504 -16.83 2.28 -23.59
C GLY A 504 -16.69 1.74 -22.16
N ALA A 505 -16.84 2.62 -21.18
CA ALA A 505 -16.53 2.35 -19.77
C ALA A 505 -17.22 1.12 -19.19
N LYS A 506 -18.51 0.93 -19.49
CA LYS A 506 -19.29 -0.24 -19.02
C LYS A 506 -18.69 -1.57 -19.48
N VAL A 507 -18.13 -1.64 -20.69
CA VAL A 507 -17.50 -2.86 -21.20
C VAL A 507 -16.12 -3.02 -20.57
N VAL A 508 -15.34 -1.94 -20.51
CA VAL A 508 -13.99 -1.95 -19.93
C VAL A 508 -14.02 -2.38 -18.46
N ASP A 509 -15.03 -1.99 -17.71
CA ASP A 509 -15.25 -2.45 -16.33
C ASP A 509 -15.34 -3.97 -16.20
N THR A 510 -15.86 -4.65 -17.23
CA THR A 510 -15.95 -6.12 -17.25
C THR A 510 -14.63 -6.82 -17.58
N TYR A 511 -13.58 -6.08 -17.95
CA TYR A 511 -12.27 -6.64 -18.30
C TYR A 511 -11.34 -6.82 -17.10
N PHE A 512 -11.67 -6.23 -15.95
CA PHE A 512 -10.85 -6.29 -14.75
C PHE A 512 -11.37 -7.31 -13.74
N SER A 513 -10.43 -7.88 -13.00
CA SER A 513 -10.67 -8.82 -11.89
C SER A 513 -10.47 -8.18 -10.52
N ASP A 514 -9.92 -6.96 -10.51
CA ASP A 514 -9.80 -6.12 -9.33
C ASP A 514 -10.18 -4.68 -9.67
N ALA A 515 -10.10 -3.80 -8.68
CA ALA A 515 -10.53 -2.42 -8.83
C ALA A 515 -9.66 -1.58 -9.78
N ARG A 516 -8.45 -2.03 -10.18
CA ARG A 516 -7.43 -1.14 -10.74
C ARG A 516 -6.52 -1.75 -11.80
N THR A 517 -5.84 -2.85 -11.54
CA THR A 517 -4.66 -3.27 -12.31
C THR A 517 -4.86 -4.59 -13.04
N HIS A 518 -5.39 -5.62 -12.38
CA HIS A 518 -5.37 -6.97 -12.93
C HIS A 518 -6.59 -7.24 -13.80
N THR A 519 -6.34 -7.61 -15.06
CA THR A 519 -7.38 -8.08 -15.97
C THR A 519 -7.86 -9.48 -15.61
N ASN A 520 -9.10 -9.78 -15.96
CA ASN A 520 -9.60 -11.14 -16.04
C ASN A 520 -9.33 -11.74 -17.42
N GLU A 521 -9.93 -12.89 -17.71
CA GLU A 521 -9.82 -13.58 -19.00
C GLU A 521 -10.12 -12.69 -20.21
N ALA A 522 -11.23 -11.97 -20.20
CA ALA A 522 -11.65 -11.12 -21.32
C ALA A 522 -10.70 -9.93 -21.53
N GLY A 523 -10.26 -9.31 -20.43
CA GLY A 523 -9.27 -8.23 -20.49
C GLY A 523 -7.90 -8.70 -20.96
N ALA A 524 -7.46 -9.90 -20.54
CA ALA A 524 -6.20 -10.48 -20.97
C ALA A 524 -6.17 -10.78 -22.47
N GLU A 525 -7.27 -11.33 -23.02
CA GLU A 525 -7.43 -11.56 -24.46
C GLU A 525 -7.45 -10.23 -25.24
N PHE A 526 -8.16 -9.22 -24.73
CA PHE A 526 -8.17 -7.88 -25.31
C PHE A 526 -6.77 -7.26 -25.36
N ASN A 527 -6.02 -7.37 -24.26
CA ASN A 527 -4.66 -6.86 -24.16
C ASN A 527 -3.69 -7.64 -25.05
N ALA A 528 -3.80 -8.97 -25.12
CA ALA A 528 -2.97 -9.80 -26.01
C ALA A 528 -3.17 -9.42 -27.48
N ARG A 529 -4.42 -9.22 -27.90
CA ARG A 529 -4.74 -8.70 -29.24
C ARG A 529 -4.13 -7.31 -29.48
N SER A 530 -4.18 -6.44 -28.46
CA SER A 530 -3.64 -5.08 -28.53
C SER A 530 -2.11 -5.08 -28.63
N VAL A 531 -1.42 -5.98 -27.94
CA VAL A 531 0.04 -6.19 -28.08
C VAL A 531 0.38 -6.62 -29.50
N VAL A 532 -0.35 -7.58 -30.09
CA VAL A 532 -0.15 -7.99 -31.48
C VAL A 532 -0.37 -6.81 -32.44
N ALA A 533 -1.43 -6.02 -32.24
CA ALA A 533 -1.68 -4.81 -33.03
C ALA A 533 -0.52 -3.81 -32.91
N ALA A 534 -0.04 -3.55 -31.70
CA ALA A 534 1.06 -2.62 -31.42
C ALA A 534 2.37 -3.07 -32.09
N VAL A 535 2.74 -4.33 -31.95
CA VAL A 535 3.99 -4.87 -32.53
C VAL A 535 3.92 -4.91 -34.05
N LYS A 536 2.76 -5.24 -34.65
CA LYS A 536 2.54 -5.17 -36.11
C LYS A 536 2.62 -3.74 -36.65
N GLY A 537 2.33 -2.74 -35.83
CA GLY A 537 2.48 -1.33 -36.20
C GLY A 537 3.93 -0.84 -36.26
N LEU A 538 4.90 -1.64 -35.79
CA LEU A 538 6.31 -1.27 -35.78
C LEU A 538 6.95 -1.44 -37.17
N PRO A 539 7.86 -0.53 -37.56
CA PRO A 539 8.54 -0.63 -38.85
C PRO A 539 9.43 -1.88 -38.93
N GLY A 540 9.42 -2.53 -40.09
CA GLY A 540 10.27 -3.69 -40.40
C GLY A 540 9.69 -5.05 -40.03
N GLY A 541 8.41 -5.12 -39.62
CA GLY A 541 7.69 -6.38 -39.45
C GLY A 541 8.32 -7.32 -38.42
N VAL A 542 8.50 -6.85 -37.18
CA VAL A 542 9.31 -7.52 -36.13
C VAL A 542 8.93 -9.00 -35.93
N VAL A 543 7.62 -9.30 -35.97
CA VAL A 543 7.09 -10.64 -35.70
C VAL A 543 6.21 -11.18 -36.83
N ASP A 544 6.11 -10.47 -37.95
CA ASP A 544 5.12 -10.74 -39.01
C ASP A 544 5.28 -12.14 -39.60
N GLN A 545 6.54 -12.57 -39.76
CA GLN A 545 6.90 -13.90 -40.25
C GLN A 545 6.40 -15.03 -39.35
N TRP A 546 6.17 -14.77 -38.06
CA TRP A 546 5.73 -15.76 -37.06
C TRP A 546 4.23 -15.78 -36.82
N LEU A 547 3.45 -14.86 -37.41
CA LEU A 547 2.02 -14.77 -37.15
C LEU A 547 1.24 -15.99 -37.68
N SER A 548 0.35 -16.50 -36.82
CA SER A 548 -0.67 -17.48 -37.17
C SER A 548 -1.76 -16.86 -38.05
N GLY A 549 -2.73 -17.65 -38.50
CA GLY A 549 -3.93 -17.13 -39.17
C GLY A 549 -4.67 -16.10 -38.30
N LYS A 550 -4.81 -16.36 -36.99
CA LYS A 550 -5.40 -15.44 -36.01
C LYS A 550 -4.58 -14.15 -35.89
N GLY A 551 -3.25 -14.26 -35.81
CA GLY A 551 -2.33 -13.11 -35.75
C GLY A 551 -2.41 -12.19 -36.97
N ARG A 552 -2.51 -12.77 -38.17
CA ARG A 552 -2.60 -11.99 -39.42
C ARG A 552 -3.88 -11.15 -39.52
N GLN A 553 -4.98 -11.63 -38.95
CA GLN A 553 -6.28 -10.93 -38.93
C GLN A 553 -6.30 -9.72 -37.99
N VAL A 554 -5.36 -9.59 -37.05
CA VAL A 554 -5.29 -8.43 -36.15
C VAL A 554 -4.81 -7.20 -36.94
N PRO A 555 -5.58 -6.09 -37.02
CA PRO A 555 -5.10 -4.87 -37.67
C PRO A 555 -3.86 -4.31 -36.97
N ALA A 556 -2.91 -3.78 -37.71
CA ALA A 556 -1.80 -3.04 -37.12
C ALA A 556 -2.34 -1.77 -36.44
N ALA A 557 -1.83 -1.46 -35.25
CA ALA A 557 -2.12 -0.18 -34.62
C ALA A 557 -1.54 0.95 -35.47
N ALA A 558 -2.28 2.06 -35.59
CA ALA A 558 -1.74 3.25 -36.24
C ALA A 558 -0.48 3.73 -35.48
N PRO A 559 0.54 4.26 -36.17
CA PRO A 559 1.65 4.91 -35.49
C PRO A 559 1.08 6.01 -34.59
N ALA A 560 1.52 6.07 -33.33
CA ALA A 560 1.08 7.09 -32.40
C ALA A 560 1.25 8.46 -33.06
N VAL A 561 0.14 9.20 -33.19
CA VAL A 561 0.18 10.59 -33.67
C VAL A 561 1.02 11.35 -32.67
N LYS A 562 2.02 12.11 -33.14
CA LYS A 562 2.73 13.05 -32.28
C LYS A 562 1.70 14.06 -31.77
N GLU A 563 1.34 13.97 -30.49
CA GLU A 563 0.71 15.07 -29.78
C GLU A 563 1.72 16.22 -29.59
#